data_AF-A0A0E3NYW6-F1
#
_entry.id   AF-A0A0E3NYW6-F1
#
_cell.length_a   1.000
_cell.length_b   1.000
_cell.length_c   1.000
_cell.angle_alpha   90.00
_cell.angle_beta   90.00
_cell.angle_gamma   90.00
#
_symmetry.space_group_name_H-M   'P 1'
#
loop_
_entity.id
_entity.type
_entity.pdbx_description
1 polymer ?
#
loop_
_entity_poly.entity_id
_entity_poly.type
_entity_poly.pdbx_seq_one_letter_code
_entity_poly.pdbx_strand_id
1 'polypeptide(L)'
;MQFFPIFLFFLLVLLFFLIYVCSGVSSASAAVNEEDRLSIILIDGEDLYVRSGDSHTFYQGYELYVKGADPDASRVWLELSREGISLEDAIATEGTSLVYSRNSTVFLNITVDTIYAGTDGALVRFFPVYQYLDPKYPKPQTPTSPLPESSENNSSLPGGPEYQAKGFNASIFFLSLGSLLFFIGIFAGRTKEQK
;
A
#
# COMPACT_ATOMS: atom_id res chain seq x y z
N MET A 1 -59.73 13.94 47.18
CA MET A 1 -58.89 14.74 46.25
C MET A 1 -57.41 14.63 46.65
N GLN A 2 -56.77 13.47 46.42
CA GLN A 2 -55.33 13.27 46.73
C GLN A 2 -54.59 12.39 45.69
N PHE A 3 -55.24 12.00 44.59
CA PHE A 3 -54.61 11.24 43.51
C PHE A 3 -53.91 12.09 42.46
N PHE A 4 -54.14 13.41 42.47
CA PHE A 4 -53.57 14.35 41.51
C PHE A 4 -52.04 14.55 41.60
N PRO A 5 -51.41 14.66 42.80
CA PRO A 5 -49.96 14.91 42.87
C PRO A 5 -49.12 13.68 42.51
N ILE A 6 -49.63 12.47 42.76
CA ILE A 6 -48.93 11.21 42.46
C ILE A 6 -48.91 10.98 40.94
N PHE A 7 -50.04 11.20 40.27
CA PHE A 7 -50.11 11.08 38.81
C PHE A 7 -49.17 12.06 38.10
N LEU A 8 -49.09 13.31 38.58
CA LEU A 8 -48.19 14.32 38.04
C LEU A 8 -46.71 13.93 38.22
N PHE A 9 -46.37 13.32 39.35
CA PHE A 9 -45.03 12.85 39.63
C PHE A 9 -44.60 11.73 38.66
N PHE A 10 -45.46 10.74 38.41
CA PHE A 10 -45.19 9.69 37.42
C PHE A 10 -45.08 10.22 35.99
N LEU A 11 -45.91 11.20 35.62
CA LEU A 11 -45.82 11.87 34.32
C LEU A 11 -44.47 12.56 34.12
N LEU A 12 -43.98 13.23 35.18
CA LEU A 12 -42.73 13.98 35.16
C LEU A 12 -41.51 13.03 35.06
N VAL A 13 -41.53 11.90 35.80
CA VAL A 13 -40.49 10.86 35.71
C VAL A 13 -40.47 10.21 34.32
N LEU A 14 -41.63 9.95 33.71
CA LEU A 14 -41.71 9.42 32.34
C LEU A 14 -41.15 10.42 31.32
N LEU A 15 -41.41 11.72 31.49
CA LEU A 15 -40.87 12.76 30.62
C LEU A 15 -39.33 12.82 30.71
N PHE A 16 -38.78 12.78 31.92
CA PHE A 16 -37.32 12.74 32.12
C PHE A 16 -36.69 11.48 31.55
N PHE A 17 -37.36 10.33 31.66
CA PHE A 17 -36.91 9.08 31.05
C PHE A 17 -36.93 9.17 29.51
N LEU A 18 -37.96 9.77 28.92
CA LEU A 18 -38.04 10.00 27.49
C LEU A 18 -36.94 10.94 26.99
N ILE A 19 -36.66 12.02 27.74
CA ILE A 19 -35.57 12.95 27.42
C ILE A 19 -34.21 12.28 27.57
N TYR A 20 -34.01 11.48 28.61
CA TYR A 20 -32.77 10.71 28.83
C TYR A 20 -32.53 9.69 27.71
N VAL A 21 -33.59 9.01 27.26
CA VAL A 21 -33.53 8.10 26.10
C VAL A 21 -33.33 8.88 24.79
N CYS A 22 -33.93 10.05 24.61
CA CYS A 22 -33.70 10.92 23.44
C CYS A 22 -32.28 11.51 23.41
N SER A 23 -31.68 11.83 24.55
CA SER A 23 -30.27 12.25 24.62
C SER A 23 -29.30 11.11 24.31
N GLY A 24 -29.75 9.85 24.34
CA GLY A 24 -29.02 8.66 23.90
C GLY A 24 -29.29 8.25 22.45
N VAL A 25 -30.30 8.85 21.79
CA VAL A 25 -30.61 8.64 20.38
C VAL A 25 -30.19 9.89 19.62
N SER A 26 -28.95 9.88 19.12
CA SER A 26 -28.59 10.78 18.02
C SER A 26 -29.60 10.58 16.91
N SER A 27 -30.21 11.68 16.49
CA SER A 27 -31.17 11.70 15.39
C SER A 27 -30.52 11.04 14.18
N ALA A 28 -31.06 9.92 13.72
CA ALA A 28 -30.76 9.39 12.40
C ALA A 28 -31.37 10.35 11.38
N SER A 29 -30.64 11.41 11.03
CA SER A 29 -30.88 12.05 9.74
C SER A 29 -30.45 11.03 8.69
N ALA A 30 -31.38 10.57 7.86
CA ALA A 30 -31.07 9.91 6.62
C ALA A 30 -30.47 10.94 5.64
N ALA A 31 -29.28 11.43 5.95
CA ALA A 31 -28.36 11.89 4.94
C ALA A 31 -27.70 10.62 4.40
N VAL A 32 -27.79 10.41 3.08
CA VAL A 32 -26.96 9.42 2.41
C VAL A 32 -25.52 9.86 2.68
N ASN A 33 -24.84 9.16 3.58
CA ASN A 33 -23.44 9.41 3.87
C ASN A 33 -22.66 9.18 2.58
N GLU A 34 -22.06 10.23 2.02
CA GLU A 34 -21.20 10.15 0.83
C GLU A 34 -19.82 9.53 1.13
N GLU A 35 -19.69 8.76 2.21
CA GLU A 35 -18.39 8.28 2.72
C GLU A 35 -18.10 6.80 2.42
N ASP A 36 -19.00 6.08 1.76
CA ASP A 36 -18.73 4.70 1.31
C ASP A 36 -18.19 4.68 -0.13
N ARG A 37 -17.25 5.58 -0.44
CA ARG A 37 -16.48 5.50 -1.69
C ARG A 37 -15.47 4.38 -1.52
N LEU A 38 -15.78 3.22 -2.09
CA LEU A 38 -14.82 2.11 -2.23
C LEU A 38 -13.52 2.64 -2.85
N SER A 39 -12.47 2.74 -2.04
CA SER A 39 -11.13 3.14 -2.49
C SER A 39 -10.47 1.94 -3.16
N ILE A 40 -9.98 2.16 -4.39
CA ILE A 40 -9.20 1.14 -5.10
C ILE A 40 -7.79 1.19 -4.54
N ILE A 41 -7.34 0.10 -3.92
CA ILE A 41 -5.99 -0.04 -3.39
C ILE A 41 -5.04 -0.41 -4.54
N LEU A 42 -3.95 0.34 -4.68
CA LEU A 42 -2.88 0.13 -5.65
C LEU A 42 -1.64 -0.52 -5.03
N ILE A 43 -1.35 -0.19 -3.76
CA ILE A 43 -0.31 -0.81 -2.94
C ILE A 43 -0.95 -1.11 -1.58
N ASP A 44 -0.81 -2.35 -1.11
CA ASP A 44 -1.52 -2.87 0.06
C ASP A 44 -0.55 -3.31 1.16
N GLY A 45 -0.07 -2.33 1.94
CA GLY A 45 0.72 -2.59 3.14
C GLY A 45 2.12 -3.14 2.88
N GLU A 46 2.73 -2.75 1.77
CA GLU A 46 4.05 -3.23 1.38
C GLU A 46 5.19 -2.53 2.13
N ASP A 47 6.37 -3.15 2.09
CA ASP A 47 7.63 -2.57 2.53
C ASP A 47 8.26 -1.70 1.44
N LEU A 48 8.79 -0.55 1.82
CA LEU A 48 9.58 0.31 0.92
C LEU A 48 10.89 0.71 1.60
N TYR A 49 12.00 0.59 0.87
CA TYR A 49 13.31 1.03 1.32
C TYR A 49 13.84 2.11 0.38
N VAL A 50 14.18 3.28 0.92
CA VAL A 50 14.72 4.40 0.14
C VAL A 50 15.93 4.95 0.85
N ARG A 51 17.04 5.07 0.13
CA ARG A 51 18.26 5.68 0.67
C ARG A 51 18.13 7.21 0.65
N SER A 52 18.74 7.87 1.62
CA SER A 52 18.87 9.31 1.63
C SER A 52 19.59 9.81 0.37
N GLY A 53 18.97 10.75 -0.35
CA GLY A 53 19.41 11.24 -1.65
C GLY A 53 18.78 10.51 -2.84
N ASP A 54 17.92 9.52 -2.61
CA ASP A 54 17.18 8.79 -3.64
C ASP A 54 15.66 8.99 -3.51
N SER A 55 14.93 8.63 -4.58
CA SER A 55 13.47 8.69 -4.64
C SER A 55 12.84 7.34 -4.95
N HIS A 56 11.56 7.21 -4.63
CA HIS A 56 10.71 6.11 -5.05
C HIS A 56 9.50 6.63 -5.82
N THR A 57 9.28 6.09 -7.02
CA THR A 57 8.13 6.41 -7.86
C THR A 57 6.95 5.48 -7.55
N PHE A 58 5.84 6.10 -7.15
CA PHE A 58 4.55 5.48 -6.95
C PHE A 58 3.70 5.52 -8.22
N TYR A 59 2.56 4.83 -8.20
CA TYR A 59 1.60 4.92 -9.30
C TYR A 59 1.08 6.35 -9.51
N GLN A 60 0.57 6.64 -10.71
CA GLN A 60 -0.01 7.94 -11.07
C GLN A 60 0.97 9.13 -10.98
N GLY A 61 2.27 8.83 -11.13
CA GLY A 61 3.35 9.82 -11.25
C GLY A 61 3.74 10.49 -9.93
N TYR A 62 3.29 9.95 -8.79
CA TYR A 62 3.72 10.37 -7.46
C TYR A 62 5.15 9.91 -7.19
N GLU A 63 5.92 10.70 -6.49
CA GLU A 63 7.30 10.38 -6.14
C GLU A 63 7.61 10.86 -4.72
N LEU A 64 8.18 9.97 -3.90
CA LEU A 64 8.68 10.31 -2.58
C LEU A 64 10.20 10.38 -2.63
N TYR A 65 10.75 11.55 -2.38
CA TYR A 65 12.18 11.80 -2.32
C TYR A 65 12.64 11.89 -0.87
N VAL A 66 13.64 11.08 -0.49
CA VAL A 66 14.28 11.19 0.83
C VAL A 66 15.42 12.19 0.71
N LYS A 67 15.14 13.46 1.00
CA LYS A 67 16.13 14.54 0.93
C LYS A 67 17.33 14.30 1.85
N GLY A 68 17.07 13.78 3.04
CA GLY A 68 18.06 13.63 4.10
C GLY A 68 17.54 12.72 5.20
N ALA A 69 18.42 12.00 5.88
CA ALA A 69 18.08 11.29 7.10
C ALA A 69 19.24 11.33 8.11
N ASP A 70 18.86 11.43 9.38
CA ASP A 70 19.73 11.45 10.54
C ASP A 70 19.34 10.25 11.44
N PRO A 71 20.11 9.13 11.37
CA PRO A 71 19.86 7.96 12.20
C PRO A 71 20.02 8.22 13.70
N ASP A 72 20.91 9.13 14.10
CA ASP A 72 21.17 9.41 15.53
C ASP A 72 20.01 10.20 16.16
N ALA A 73 19.37 11.06 15.37
CA ALA A 73 18.17 11.80 15.77
C ALA A 73 16.85 11.07 15.44
N SER A 74 16.91 9.90 14.80
CA SER A 74 15.75 9.18 14.24
C SER A 74 14.86 10.10 13.39
N ARG A 75 15.45 10.95 12.54
CA ARG A 75 14.74 11.96 11.73
C ARG A 75 14.98 11.79 10.25
N VAL A 76 13.97 12.05 9.44
CA VAL A 76 14.04 12.04 7.98
C VAL A 76 13.36 13.29 7.41
N TRP A 77 13.97 13.88 6.39
CA TRP A 77 13.39 14.93 5.56
C TRP A 77 12.93 14.34 4.23
N LEU A 78 11.65 14.49 3.96
CA LEU A 78 10.94 13.93 2.82
C LEU A 78 10.34 15.04 1.96
N GLU A 79 10.30 14.82 0.65
CA GLU A 79 9.49 15.58 -0.29
C GLU A 79 8.56 14.63 -1.05
N LEU A 80 7.27 14.94 -1.07
CA LEU A 80 6.33 14.32 -2.00
C LEU A 80 6.16 15.24 -3.21
N SER A 81 6.36 14.68 -4.40
CA SER A 81 6.15 15.37 -5.66
C SER A 81 5.24 14.56 -6.58
N ARG A 82 4.79 15.18 -7.67
CA ARG A 82 4.10 14.49 -8.75
C ARG A 82 4.47 15.10 -10.09
N GLU A 83 4.94 14.26 -11.02
CA GLU A 83 5.41 14.70 -12.35
C GLU A 83 6.41 15.87 -12.26
N GLY A 84 7.30 15.82 -11.26
CA GLY A 84 8.32 16.85 -11.00
C GLY A 84 7.81 18.12 -10.29
N ILE A 85 6.53 18.19 -9.94
CA ILE A 85 5.96 19.32 -9.20
C ILE A 85 5.88 18.95 -7.72
N SER A 86 6.60 19.70 -6.87
CA SER A 86 6.56 19.55 -5.42
C SER A 86 5.14 19.74 -4.87
N LEU A 87 4.68 18.82 -4.05
CA LEU A 87 3.37 18.88 -3.39
C LEU A 87 3.51 19.22 -1.91
N GLU A 88 4.42 18.57 -1.21
CA GLU A 88 4.61 18.72 0.23
C GLU A 88 6.02 18.34 0.67
N ASP A 89 6.56 19.09 1.64
CA ASP A 89 7.81 18.79 2.34
C ASP A 89 7.52 18.47 3.81
N ALA A 90 8.14 17.43 4.35
CA ALA A 90 7.92 17.00 5.74
C ALA A 90 9.22 16.57 6.42
N ILE A 91 9.35 16.88 7.72
CA ILE A 91 10.34 16.27 8.60
C ILE A 91 9.58 15.33 9.54
N ALA A 92 9.94 14.05 9.51
CA ALA A 92 9.29 13.00 10.27
C ALA A 92 10.31 12.24 11.12
N THR A 93 9.84 11.63 12.21
CA THR A 93 10.65 10.68 13.00
C THR A 93 10.18 9.25 12.75
N GLU A 94 10.99 8.27 13.14
CA GLU A 94 10.54 6.88 13.23
C GLU A 94 9.22 6.77 14.02
N GLY A 95 8.32 5.91 13.55
CA GLY A 95 6.95 5.76 14.01
C GLY A 95 5.94 6.78 13.45
N THR A 96 6.37 7.80 12.71
CA THR A 96 5.45 8.83 12.17
C THR A 96 4.72 8.30 10.93
N SER A 97 3.38 8.33 10.97
CA SER A 97 2.53 8.09 9.80
C SER A 97 2.22 9.41 9.09
N LEU A 98 2.48 9.43 7.79
CA LEU A 98 2.23 10.55 6.88
C LEU A 98 1.07 10.17 5.95
N VAL A 99 -0.03 10.90 6.07
CA VAL A 99 -1.26 10.66 5.32
C VAL A 99 -1.48 11.81 4.34
N TYR A 100 -1.31 11.53 3.06
CA TYR A 100 -1.51 12.50 2.00
C TYR A 100 -2.91 12.37 1.40
N SER A 101 -3.62 13.49 1.39
CA SER A 101 -4.99 13.55 0.88
C SER A 101 -5.22 14.81 0.05
N ARG A 102 -6.20 14.73 -0.85
CA ARG A 102 -6.70 15.86 -1.62
C ARG A 102 -8.22 15.86 -1.56
N ASN A 103 -8.82 16.97 -1.15
CA ASN A 103 -10.28 17.09 -1.02
C ASN A 103 -10.89 15.90 -0.24
N SER A 104 -10.28 15.58 0.90
CA SER A 104 -10.67 14.46 1.78
C SER A 104 -10.51 13.04 1.18
N THR A 105 -9.93 12.90 -0.01
CA THR A 105 -9.57 11.60 -0.59
C THR A 105 -8.10 11.30 -0.30
N VAL A 106 -7.83 10.28 0.53
CA VAL A 106 -6.47 9.78 0.79
C VAL A 106 -5.97 9.03 -0.44
N PHE A 107 -4.75 9.34 -0.88
CA PHE A 107 -4.12 8.66 -2.02
C PHE A 107 -2.79 7.99 -1.66
N LEU A 108 -2.14 8.40 -0.57
CA LEU A 108 -0.91 7.79 -0.09
C LEU A 108 -0.86 7.87 1.44
N ASN A 109 -0.55 6.75 2.09
CA ASN A 109 -0.29 6.67 3.52
C ASN A 109 0.99 5.85 3.72
N ILE A 110 1.99 6.46 4.33
CA ILE A 110 3.28 5.83 4.61
C ILE A 110 3.65 6.04 6.07
N THR A 111 4.30 5.05 6.66
CA THR A 111 4.86 5.19 8.01
C THR A 111 6.37 5.08 7.93
N VAL A 112 7.09 6.06 8.50
CA VAL A 112 8.54 5.94 8.70
C VAL A 112 8.75 4.90 9.78
N ASP A 113 9.20 3.72 9.41
CA ASP A 113 9.34 2.60 10.36
C ASP A 113 10.72 2.64 11.02
N THR A 114 11.78 2.57 10.22
CA THR A 114 13.16 2.50 10.73
C THR A 114 14.12 3.28 9.83
N ILE A 115 15.11 3.95 10.41
CA ILE A 115 16.20 4.67 9.75
C ILE A 115 17.51 3.96 10.11
N TYR A 116 18.06 3.22 9.15
CA TYR A 116 19.33 2.51 9.34
C TYR A 116 20.51 3.41 9.01
N ALA A 117 21.50 3.44 9.91
CA ALA A 117 22.79 4.03 9.62
C ALA A 117 23.55 3.19 8.58
N GLY A 118 24.13 3.86 7.59
CA GLY A 118 24.95 3.22 6.55
C GLY A 118 26.20 4.05 6.25
N THR A 119 27.21 3.42 5.64
CA THR A 119 28.47 4.09 5.29
C THR A 119 28.29 5.12 4.17
N ASP A 120 27.33 4.87 3.28
CA ASP A 120 27.03 5.70 2.10
C ASP A 120 25.70 6.44 2.26
N GLY A 121 25.41 6.88 3.48
CA GLY A 121 24.14 7.51 3.85
C GLY A 121 23.16 6.53 4.50
N ALA A 122 22.09 7.09 5.07
CA ALA A 122 21.08 6.34 5.78
C ALA A 122 20.09 5.66 4.81
N LEU A 123 19.60 4.48 5.20
CA LEU A 123 18.52 3.77 4.53
C LEU A 123 17.24 3.89 5.35
N VAL A 124 16.18 4.40 4.75
CA VAL A 124 14.88 4.59 5.42
C VAL A 124 13.95 3.47 4.97
N ARG A 125 13.41 2.73 5.93
CA ARG A 125 12.31 1.78 5.72
C ARG A 125 10.99 2.49 6.01
N PHE A 126 10.07 2.38 5.06
CA PHE A 126 8.67 2.74 5.24
C PHE A 126 7.85 1.47 5.32
N PHE A 127 7.08 1.33 6.41
CA PHE A 127 6.19 0.20 6.60
C PHE A 127 5.11 0.53 7.64
N PRO A 128 3.81 0.28 7.35
CA PRO A 128 3.28 -0.14 6.05
C PRO A 128 3.19 1.02 5.04
N VAL A 129 3.20 0.69 3.75
CA VAL A 129 2.90 1.62 2.66
C VAL A 129 1.57 1.27 2.01
N TYR A 130 0.65 2.22 1.99
CA TYR A 130 -0.63 2.12 1.30
C TYR A 130 -0.74 3.19 0.22
N GLN A 131 -1.07 2.77 -1.00
CA GLN A 131 -1.43 3.69 -2.06
C GLN A 131 -2.84 3.40 -2.53
N TYR A 132 -3.65 4.44 -2.70
CA TYR A 132 -5.01 4.36 -3.24
C TYR A 132 -5.07 5.09 -4.57
N LEU A 133 -5.97 4.65 -5.45
CA LEU A 133 -6.23 5.32 -6.73
C LEU A 133 -6.75 6.74 -6.48
N ASP A 134 -5.97 7.74 -6.90
CA ASP A 134 -6.45 9.12 -7.01
C ASP A 134 -7.37 9.22 -8.24
N PRO A 135 -8.69 9.47 -8.08
CA PRO A 135 -9.64 9.53 -9.20
C PRO A 135 -9.36 10.68 -10.18
N LYS A 136 -8.54 11.65 -9.78
CA LYS A 136 -8.15 12.77 -10.64
C LYS A 136 -7.28 12.32 -11.81
N TYR A 137 -6.58 11.19 -11.67
CA TYR A 137 -5.62 10.73 -12.66
C TYR A 137 -6.05 9.40 -13.28
N PRO A 138 -5.56 9.09 -14.50
CA PRO A 138 -5.85 7.82 -15.14
C PRO A 138 -5.49 6.64 -14.24
N LYS A 139 -6.26 5.56 -14.35
CA LYS A 139 -5.88 4.29 -13.72
C LYS A 139 -4.55 3.84 -14.31
N PRO A 140 -3.60 3.38 -13.50
CA PRO A 140 -2.38 2.78 -14.01
C PRO A 140 -2.72 1.65 -14.98
N GLN A 141 -2.06 1.63 -16.13
CA GLN A 141 -2.20 0.53 -17.06
C GLN A 141 -1.48 -0.69 -16.46
N THR A 142 -2.20 -1.79 -16.27
CA THR A 142 -1.55 -3.09 -16.03
C THR A 142 -0.61 -3.36 -17.20
N PRO A 143 0.65 -3.82 -17.01
CA PRO A 143 1.57 -4.09 -18.10
C PRO A 143 0.91 -5.02 -19.12
N THR A 144 0.39 -4.44 -20.19
CA THR A 144 -0.09 -5.19 -21.33
C THR A 144 1.15 -5.49 -22.14
N SER A 145 1.67 -6.71 -21.98
CA SER A 145 2.68 -7.25 -22.88
C SER A 145 2.20 -7.05 -24.33
N PRO A 146 2.92 -6.30 -25.19
CA PRO A 146 2.51 -6.15 -26.57
C PRO A 146 2.64 -7.51 -27.27
N LEU A 147 1.53 -8.06 -27.74
CA LEU A 147 1.57 -9.03 -28.83
C LEU A 147 2.28 -8.36 -30.02
N PRO A 148 3.27 -8.98 -30.68
CA PRO A 148 3.92 -8.36 -31.81
C PRO A 148 2.96 -8.35 -32.99
N GLU A 149 2.34 -7.20 -33.25
CA GLU A 149 1.66 -6.91 -34.50
C GLU A 149 2.73 -6.67 -35.57
N SER A 150 2.83 -7.59 -36.52
CA SER A 150 3.78 -7.49 -37.62
C SER A 150 3.43 -6.30 -38.50
N SER A 151 4.25 -5.26 -38.44
CA SER A 151 4.37 -4.33 -39.55
C SER A 151 5.85 -4.18 -39.88
N GLU A 152 6.19 -4.60 -41.10
CA GLU A 152 7.50 -4.45 -41.68
C GLU A 152 7.75 -2.96 -41.99
N ASN A 153 8.77 -2.37 -41.36
CA ASN A 153 9.46 -1.23 -41.97
C ASN A 153 10.94 -1.23 -41.60
N ASN A 154 11.75 -1.49 -42.63
CA ASN A 154 13.20 -1.53 -42.55
C ASN A 154 13.76 -0.10 -42.50
N SER A 155 14.50 0.24 -41.45
CA SER A 155 15.68 1.12 -41.57
C SER A 155 16.55 1.12 -40.30
N SER A 156 17.65 0.37 -40.39
CA SER A 156 19.01 0.60 -39.84
C SER A 156 19.24 1.19 -38.43
N LEU A 157 19.84 0.35 -37.56
CA LEU A 157 20.59 0.67 -36.33
C LEU A 157 21.92 1.42 -36.63
N PRO A 158 22.55 2.12 -35.66
CA PRO A 158 23.39 1.46 -34.63
C PRO A 158 23.10 2.02 -33.21
N GLY A 159 23.23 1.34 -32.08
CA GLY A 159 24.08 0.23 -31.67
C GLY A 159 24.73 0.61 -30.33
N GLY A 160 24.11 0.25 -29.21
CA GLY A 160 24.65 0.46 -27.85
C GLY A 160 24.21 -0.70 -26.93
N PRO A 161 25.08 -1.24 -26.07
CA PRO A 161 24.85 -2.54 -25.44
C PRO A 161 23.85 -2.43 -24.28
N GLU A 162 22.69 -3.05 -24.49
CA GLU A 162 21.64 -3.24 -23.51
C GLU A 162 21.91 -4.56 -22.75
N TYR A 163 22.16 -4.48 -21.44
CA TYR A 163 22.28 -5.65 -20.58
C TYR A 163 20.88 -6.21 -20.27
N GLN A 164 20.28 -6.91 -21.24
CA GLN A 164 19.15 -7.80 -20.96
C GLN A 164 19.70 -9.16 -20.51
N ALA A 165 19.38 -9.58 -19.28
CA ALA A 165 19.66 -10.93 -18.81
C ALA A 165 18.81 -11.95 -19.58
N LYS A 166 19.30 -12.37 -20.74
CA LYS A 166 18.75 -13.46 -21.56
C LYS A 166 19.17 -14.79 -20.95
N GLY A 167 18.42 -15.28 -19.96
CA GLY A 167 18.91 -16.38 -19.13
C GLY A 167 17.92 -17.39 -18.55
N PHE A 168 16.61 -17.25 -18.71
CA PHE A 168 15.69 -18.30 -18.23
C PHE A 168 15.26 -19.24 -19.37
N ASN A 169 16.05 -20.30 -19.58
CA ASN A 169 15.66 -21.40 -20.45
C ASN A 169 14.81 -22.41 -19.66
N ALA A 170 13.49 -22.31 -19.78
CA ALA A 170 12.54 -23.19 -19.11
C ALA A 170 12.80 -24.68 -19.41
N SER A 171 13.33 -25.03 -20.58
CA SER A 171 13.66 -26.42 -20.92
C SER A 171 14.78 -26.99 -20.04
N ILE A 172 15.80 -26.19 -19.68
CA ILE A 172 16.86 -26.63 -18.76
C ILE A 172 16.31 -26.83 -17.34
N PHE A 173 15.40 -25.96 -16.90
CA PHE A 173 14.75 -26.07 -15.59
C PHE A 173 13.94 -27.37 -15.44
N PHE A 174 13.14 -27.73 -16.45
CA PHE A 174 12.35 -28.97 -16.41
C PHE A 174 13.20 -30.24 -16.54
N LEU A 175 14.30 -30.21 -17.30
CA LEU A 175 15.26 -31.32 -17.35
C LEU A 175 15.91 -31.58 -15.97
N SER A 176 16.23 -30.52 -15.23
CA SER A 176 16.75 -30.62 -13.86
C SER A 176 15.70 -31.21 -12.90
N LEU A 177 14.45 -30.77 -12.98
CA LEU A 177 13.39 -31.22 -12.08
C LEU A 177 13.01 -32.70 -12.30
N GLY A 178 13.08 -33.19 -13.54
CA GLY A 178 12.84 -34.59 -13.87
C GLY A 178 13.88 -35.57 -13.29
N SER A 179 15.14 -35.15 -13.18
CA SER A 179 16.22 -35.97 -12.61
C SER A 179 15.98 -36.27 -11.12
N LEU A 180 15.52 -35.29 -10.35
CA LEU A 180 15.28 -35.46 -8.91
C LEU A 180 14.17 -36.47 -8.60
N LEU A 181 13.12 -36.51 -9.43
CA LEU A 181 12.03 -37.49 -9.27
C LEU A 181 12.47 -38.93 -9.63
N PHE A 182 13.46 -39.09 -10.50
CA PHE A 182 13.99 -40.42 -10.85
C PHE A 182 14.74 -41.08 -9.68
N PHE A 183 15.43 -40.31 -8.84
CA PHE A 183 16.14 -40.86 -7.68
C PHE A 183 15.23 -41.26 -6.52
N ILE A 184 14.08 -40.59 -6.34
CA ILE A 184 13.13 -40.91 -5.27
C ILE A 184 12.32 -42.18 -5.60
N GLY A 185 12.08 -42.45 -6.88
CA GLY A 185 11.31 -43.61 -7.34
C GLY A 185 12.01 -44.96 -7.23
N ILE A 186 13.35 -45.02 -7.14
CA ILE A 186 14.10 -46.29 -7.12
C ILE A 186 14.21 -46.90 -5.71
N PHE A 187 14.06 -46.11 -4.64
CA PHE A 187 14.15 -46.64 -3.26
C PHE A 187 12.82 -47.07 -2.63
N ALA A 188 11.68 -46.79 -3.26
CA ALA A 188 10.35 -47.14 -2.73
C ALA A 188 9.89 -48.57 -3.10
N GLY A 189 10.83 -49.52 -3.26
CA GLY A 189 10.52 -50.77 -3.96
C GLY A 189 11.26 -52.02 -3.50
N ARG A 190 11.74 -52.14 -2.25
CA ARG A 190 12.10 -53.46 -1.69
C ARG A 190 11.83 -53.55 -0.18
N THR A 191 10.57 -53.75 0.19
CA THR A 191 10.22 -54.55 1.37
C THR A 191 9.52 -55.81 0.88
N LYS A 192 10.26 -56.92 0.84
CA LYS A 192 9.63 -58.23 0.86
C LYS A 192 10.12 -58.95 2.10
N GLU A 193 9.20 -59.13 3.03
CA GLU A 193 9.28 -60.12 4.09
C GLU A 193 9.56 -61.51 3.50
N GLN A 194 10.45 -62.25 4.17
CA GLN A 194 10.41 -63.70 4.23
C GLN A 194 10.88 -64.14 5.63
N LYS A 195 9.89 -64.51 6.44
CA LYS A 195 9.82 -65.53 7.50
C LYS A 195 10.69 -65.42 8.76
#